data_AF-A0A7C9GR20-F1
#
_entry.id   AF-A0A7C9GR20-F1
#
_cell.length_a   1.000
_cell.length_b   1.000
_cell.length_c   1.000
_cell.angle_alpha   90.00
_cell.angle_beta   90.00
_cell.angle_gamma   90.00
#
_symmetry.space_group_name_H-M   'P 1'
#
loop_
_entity.id
_entity.type
_entity.pdbx_description
1 polymer ?
#
loop_
_entity_poly.entity_id
_entity_poly.type
_entity_poly.pdbx_seq_one_letter_code
_entity_poly.pdbx_strand_id
1 'polypeptide(L)'
;MELRRSIVAALLGCGFGLLSSVASAQPFPKGVVAKGQALHAAKCVSCHNSMMPDGKGEELYSEFARKMTTVAQLKGMVEFCANRTRSGWFEEEINHVSRYLNDTYYQFK
;
A
#
# COMPACT_ATOMS: atom_id res chain seq x y z
N MET A 1 -42.77 17.23 -40.52
CA MET A 1 -43.33 15.88 -40.30
C MET A 1 -43.25 15.19 -41.65
N GLU A 2 -42.39 14.22 -41.95
CA GLU A 2 -41.67 13.18 -41.20
C GLU A 2 -40.38 12.91 -42.04
N LEU A 3 -39.16 13.24 -41.63
CA LEU A 3 -38.27 12.62 -40.65
C LEU A 3 -37.95 11.11 -40.87
N ARG A 4 -36.66 10.87 -41.22
CA ARG A 4 -35.83 9.65 -41.11
C ARG A 4 -36.12 8.56 -42.16
N ARG A 5 -35.12 7.92 -42.79
CA ARG A 5 -33.90 7.34 -42.18
C ARG A 5 -32.77 7.30 -43.22
N SER A 6 -31.75 8.13 -43.07
CA SER A 6 -30.39 7.77 -43.49
C SER A 6 -29.76 7.02 -42.33
N ILE A 7 -28.99 5.96 -42.56
CA ILE A 7 -27.77 5.60 -41.82
C ILE A 7 -26.99 4.58 -42.66
N VAL A 8 -25.99 5.13 -43.35
CA VAL A 8 -24.59 4.69 -43.45
C VAL A 8 -24.32 3.18 -43.42
N ALA A 9 -23.84 2.71 -44.57
CA ALA A 9 -23.24 1.41 -44.80
C ALA A 9 -22.10 1.12 -43.82
N ALA A 10 -22.08 -0.13 -43.36
CA ALA A 10 -21.04 -0.72 -42.55
C ALA A 10 -19.66 -0.58 -43.21
N LEU A 11 -18.73 0.06 -42.51
CA LEU A 11 -17.30 -0.17 -42.72
C LEU A 11 -16.79 -0.96 -41.52
N LEU A 12 -16.56 -2.25 -41.77
CA LEU A 12 -15.71 -3.10 -40.95
C LEU A 12 -14.32 -2.45 -40.88
N GLY A 13 -13.99 -1.93 -39.71
CA GLY A 13 -12.63 -1.56 -39.35
C GLY A 13 -12.33 -2.13 -37.96
N CYS A 14 -11.55 -3.21 -37.91
CA CYS A 14 -11.01 -3.81 -36.70
C CYS A 14 -10.18 -2.79 -35.91
N GLY A 15 -10.83 -2.02 -35.04
CA GLY A 15 -10.17 -1.21 -34.03
C GLY A 15 -10.16 -1.95 -32.69
N PHE A 16 -9.47 -3.08 -32.60
CA PHE A 16 -9.22 -3.72 -31.31
C PHE A 16 -8.17 -2.87 -30.58
N GLY A 17 -8.63 -1.87 -29.85
CA GLY A 17 -7.78 -1.02 -29.03
C GLY A 17 -7.03 -1.89 -28.03
N LEU A 18 -5.71 -1.89 -28.13
CA LEU A 18 -4.82 -2.51 -27.14
C LEU A 18 -5.04 -1.82 -25.79
N LEU A 19 -5.84 -2.45 -24.92
CA LEU A 19 -5.86 -2.12 -23.49
C LEU A 19 -4.52 -2.57 -22.90
N SER A 20 -3.52 -1.69 -22.96
CA SER A 20 -2.27 -1.87 -22.23
C SER A 20 -2.58 -1.90 -20.74
N SER A 21 -2.55 -3.08 -20.13
CA SER A 21 -2.63 -3.22 -18.68
C SER A 21 -1.38 -2.61 -18.08
N VAL A 22 -1.53 -1.44 -17.44
CA VAL A 22 -0.46 -0.90 -16.59
C VAL A 22 -0.35 -1.81 -15.37
N ALA A 23 0.62 -2.72 -15.39
CA ALA A 23 0.95 -3.51 -14.23
C ALA A 23 1.58 -2.57 -13.18
N SER A 24 0.84 -2.22 -12.13
CA SER A 24 1.40 -1.52 -10.97
C SER A 24 2.32 -2.47 -10.19
N ALA A 25 3.58 -2.08 -10.03
CA ALA A 25 4.55 -2.86 -9.29
C ALA A 25 4.30 -2.74 -7.79
N GLN A 26 4.21 -3.86 -7.07
CA GLN A 26 4.09 -3.82 -5.62
C GLN A 26 5.32 -3.15 -5.00
N PRO A 27 5.17 -2.10 -4.17
CA PRO A 27 6.31 -1.31 -3.68
C PRO A 27 7.32 -2.08 -2.82
N PHE A 28 6.89 -3.18 -2.19
CA PHE A 28 7.70 -4.05 -1.35
C PHE A 28 7.63 -5.51 -1.85
N PRO A 29 8.20 -5.81 -3.03
CA PRO A 29 7.95 -7.08 -3.72
C PRO A 29 8.62 -8.28 -3.03
N LYS A 30 9.65 -8.05 -2.20
CA LYS A 30 10.32 -9.07 -1.38
C LYS A 30 9.68 -9.26 0.00
N GLY A 31 8.65 -8.48 0.33
CA GLY A 31 7.96 -8.54 1.62
C GLY A 31 7.02 -9.74 1.73
N VAL A 32 7.00 -10.40 2.89
CA VAL A 32 6.04 -11.45 3.23
C VAL A 32 5.10 -10.92 4.31
N VAL A 33 3.83 -10.71 3.96
CA VAL A 33 2.82 -10.06 4.80
C VAL A 33 2.71 -10.70 6.19
N ALA A 34 2.60 -12.03 6.26
CA ALA A 34 2.46 -12.74 7.54
C ALA A 34 3.67 -12.54 8.47
N LYS A 35 4.89 -12.53 7.92
CA LYS A 35 6.10 -12.23 8.69
C LYS A 35 6.10 -10.77 9.17
N GLY A 36 5.71 -9.85 8.28
CA GLY A 36 5.61 -8.42 8.60
C GLY A 36 4.62 -8.14 9.73
N GLN A 37 3.46 -8.79 9.70
CA GLN A 37 2.46 -8.68 10.76
C GLN A 37 3.01 -9.17 12.10
N ALA A 38 3.67 -10.33 12.13
CA ALA A 38 4.24 -10.87 13.37
C ALA A 38 5.34 -9.97 13.95
N LEU A 39 6.23 -9.47 13.09
CA LEU A 39 7.31 -8.55 13.47
C LEU A 39 6.76 -7.22 13.99
N HIS A 40 5.77 -6.66 13.31
CA HIS A 40 5.08 -5.43 13.71
C HIS A 40 4.40 -5.58 15.07
N ALA A 41 3.64 -6.66 15.26
CA ALA A 41 2.99 -6.95 16.54
C ALA A 41 4.00 -7.03 17.69
N ALA A 42 5.15 -7.66 17.46
CA ALA A 42 6.17 -7.86 18.49
C ALA A 42 6.96 -6.59 18.86
N LYS A 43 7.12 -5.64 17.94
CA LYS A 43 8.04 -4.50 18.13
C LYS A 43 7.39 -3.13 18.10
N CYS A 44 6.28 -2.95 17.40
CA CYS A 44 5.70 -1.62 17.14
C CYS A 44 4.47 -1.34 18.01
N VAL A 45 3.60 -2.34 18.18
CA VAL A 45 2.25 -2.16 18.75
C VAL A 45 2.26 -1.58 20.16
N SER A 46 3.14 -2.04 21.06
CA SER A 46 3.14 -1.57 22.45
C SER A 46 3.35 -0.05 22.55
N CYS A 47 4.36 0.49 21.85
CA CYS A 47 4.59 1.93 21.85
C CYS A 47 3.48 2.68 21.12
N HIS A 48 2.98 2.15 20.00
CA HIS A 48 1.91 2.80 19.25
C HIS A 48 0.61 2.89 20.05
N ASN A 49 0.23 1.82 20.76
CA ASN A 49 -0.92 1.83 21.65
C ASN A 49 -0.74 2.85 22.77
N SER A 50 0.46 2.98 23.33
CA SER A 50 0.73 3.99 24.37
C SER A 50 0.64 5.44 23.90
N MET A 51 0.69 5.68 22.58
CA MET A 51 0.55 7.01 21.99
C MET A 51 -0.92 7.43 21.80
N MET A 52 -1.85 6.49 21.94
CA MET A 52 -3.28 6.71 21.69
C MET A 52 -4.06 6.62 23.00
N PRO A 53 -4.99 7.57 23.28
CA PRO A 53 -5.75 7.57 24.53
C PRO A 53 -6.57 6.30 24.80
N ASP A 54 -6.99 5.62 23.73
CA ASP A 54 -7.81 4.40 23.77
C ASP A 54 -7.01 3.11 23.48
N GLY A 55 -5.69 3.23 23.34
CA GLY A 55 -4.82 2.10 23.07
C GLY A 55 -4.87 1.56 21.64
N LYS A 56 -5.52 2.23 20.68
CA LYS A 56 -5.62 1.77 19.28
C LYS A 56 -4.49 2.34 18.42
N GLY A 57 -3.29 1.81 18.60
CA GLY A 57 -2.09 2.29 17.92
C GLY A 57 -2.11 2.20 16.38
N GLU A 58 -2.96 1.34 15.81
CA GLU A 58 -3.19 1.21 14.37
C GLU A 58 -3.82 2.46 13.74
N GLU A 59 -4.52 3.29 14.52
CA GLU A 59 -5.10 4.53 14.03
C GLU A 59 -4.04 5.49 13.49
N LEU A 60 -2.79 5.40 13.97
CA LEU A 60 -1.63 6.15 13.47
C LEU A 60 -1.31 5.88 11.99
N TYR A 61 -1.77 4.75 11.44
CA TYR A 61 -1.59 4.38 10.03
C TYR A 61 -2.80 4.70 9.16
N SER A 62 -3.93 5.04 9.79
CA SER A 62 -5.18 5.32 9.10
C SER A 62 -5.05 6.50 8.14
N GLU A 63 -5.91 6.59 7.15
CA GLU A 63 -5.94 7.71 6.21
C GLU A 63 -6.04 9.07 6.92
N PHE A 64 -6.74 9.14 8.05
CA PHE A 64 -6.98 10.36 8.81
C PHE A 64 -5.77 10.84 9.63
N ALA A 65 -4.89 9.92 10.05
CA ALA A 65 -3.77 10.27 10.93
C ALA A 65 -2.38 9.95 10.36
N ARG A 66 -2.30 9.21 9.25
CA ARG A 66 -1.02 8.79 8.67
C ARG A 66 -0.19 10.01 8.27
N LYS A 67 1.05 10.03 8.75
CA LYS A 67 2.03 11.06 8.39
C LYS A 67 2.86 10.69 7.15
N MET A 68 2.99 9.40 6.87
CA MET A 68 3.78 8.91 5.73
C MET A 68 2.88 8.92 4.49
N THR A 69 3.28 9.66 3.45
CA THR A 69 2.49 9.84 2.22
C THR A 69 3.13 9.21 0.99
N THR A 70 4.34 8.64 1.13
CA THR A 70 5.03 7.92 0.06
C THR A 70 5.60 6.59 0.52
N VAL A 71 5.89 5.69 -0.43
CA VAL A 71 6.56 4.40 -0.20
C VAL A 71 7.88 4.57 0.55
N ALA A 72 8.71 5.52 0.11
CA ALA A 72 10.02 5.77 0.72
C ALA A 72 9.89 6.26 2.17
N GLN A 73 8.92 7.13 2.44
CA GLN A 73 8.64 7.61 3.80
C GLN A 73 8.16 6.48 4.71
N LEU A 74 7.26 5.61 4.22
CA LEU A 74 6.82 4.44 5.00
C LEU A 74 7.99 3.52 5.33
N LYS A 75 8.85 3.19 4.37
CA LYS A 75 10.04 2.37 4.61
C LYS A 75 10.97 3.02 5.63
N GLY A 76 11.29 4.30 5.45
CA GLY A 76 12.16 5.04 6.38
C GLY A 76 11.60 5.13 7.79
N MET A 77 10.28 5.24 7.95
CA MET A 77 9.64 5.19 9.27
C MET A 77 9.77 3.80 9.92
N VAL A 78 9.60 2.73 9.14
CA VAL A 78 9.81 1.36 9.64
C VAL A 78 11.26 1.15 10.09
N GLU A 79 12.25 1.63 9.32
CA GLU A 79 13.67 1.61 9.71
C GLU A 79 13.93 2.38 11.01
N PHE A 80 13.37 3.58 11.12
CA PHE A 80 13.47 4.38 12.34
C PHE A 80 12.92 3.63 13.55
N CYS A 81 11.71 3.07 13.45
CA CYS A 81 11.09 2.29 14.51
C CYS A 81 11.89 1.01 14.84
N ALA A 82 12.42 0.33 13.83
CA ALA A 82 13.26 -0.85 14.00
C ALA A 82 14.54 -0.53 14.79
N ASN A 83 15.15 0.63 14.56
CA ASN A 83 16.30 1.11 15.33
C ASN A 83 15.92 1.52 16.76
N ARG A 84 14.81 2.26 16.93
CA ARG A 84 14.30 2.69 18.25
C ARG A 84 14.02 1.51 19.18
N THR A 85 13.54 0.41 18.63
CA THR A 85 13.24 -0.82 19.36
C THR A 85 14.43 -1.77 19.46
N ARG A 86 15.61 -1.37 18.93
CA ARG A 86 16.84 -2.17 18.83
C ARG A 86 16.56 -3.58 18.30
N SER A 87 15.75 -3.65 17.25
CA SER A 87 15.26 -4.91 16.69
C SER A 87 16.35 -5.78 16.07
N GLY A 88 17.44 -5.17 15.59
CA GLY A 88 18.49 -5.87 14.84
C GLY A 88 18.04 -6.38 13.47
N TRP A 89 16.92 -5.85 12.95
CA TRP A 89 16.37 -6.24 11.66
C TRP A 89 17.28 -5.89 10.49
N PHE A 90 17.33 -6.80 9.52
CA PHE A 90 17.94 -6.56 8.23
C PHE A 90 16.89 -5.99 7.26
N GLU A 91 17.34 -5.67 6.05
CA GLU A 91 16.52 -5.10 4.99
C GLU A 91 15.31 -5.98 4.65
N GLU A 92 15.43 -7.30 4.77
CA GLU A 92 14.34 -8.25 4.55
C GLU A 92 13.19 -8.09 5.55
N GLU A 93 13.48 -7.98 6.86
CA GLU A 93 12.45 -7.76 7.88
C GLU A 93 11.80 -6.38 7.73
N ILE A 94 12.58 -5.35 7.38
CA ILE A 94 12.05 -4.03 7.06
C ILE A 94 11.04 -4.15 5.90
N ASN A 95 11.41 -4.84 4.81
CA ASN A 95 10.50 -5.05 3.69
C ASN A 95 9.28 -5.88 4.07
N HIS A 96 9.40 -6.86 4.96
CA HIS A 96 8.24 -7.62 5.46
C HIS A 96 7.24 -6.71 6.18
N VAL A 97 7.71 -5.88 7.12
CA VAL A 97 6.85 -4.96 7.88
C VAL A 97 6.29 -3.86 6.99
N SER A 98 7.10 -3.24 6.14
CA SER A 98 6.64 -2.24 5.19
C SER A 98 5.59 -2.79 4.22
N ARG A 99 5.76 -4.04 3.76
CA ARG A 99 4.75 -4.72 2.95
C ARG A 99 3.43 -4.91 3.69
N TYR A 100 3.49 -5.44 4.92
CA TYR A 100 2.30 -5.62 5.75
C TYR A 100 1.55 -4.29 5.96
N LEU A 101 2.26 -3.24 6.35
CA LEU A 101 1.65 -1.93 6.59
C LEU A 101 1.07 -1.34 5.29
N ASN A 102 1.76 -1.50 4.16
CA ASN A 102 1.25 -1.03 2.88
C ASN A 102 -0.04 -1.74 2.47
N ASP A 103 -0.05 -3.08 2.51
CA ASP A 103 -1.20 -3.90 2.09
C ASP A 103 -2.39 -3.77 3.04
N THR A 104 -2.16 -3.38 4.30
CA THR A 104 -3.22 -3.25 5.30
C THR A 104 -3.78 -1.84 5.37
N TYR A 105 -2.92 -0.81 5.32
CA TYR A 105 -3.31 0.57 5.64
C TYR A 105 -3.02 1.58 4.52
N TYR A 106 -1.85 1.53 3.89
CA TYR A 106 -1.41 2.64 3.03
C TYR A 106 -1.86 2.53 1.57
N GLN A 107 -1.89 1.32 1.02
CA GLN A 107 -2.28 1.02 -0.37
C GLN A 107 -1.49 1.80 -1.43
N PHE A 108 -0.20 2.06 -1.20
CA PHE A 108 0.65 2.65 -2.24
C PHE A 108 0.83 1.68 -3.42
N LYS A 109 1.01 2.24 -4.62
CA LYS A 109 1.12 1.54 -5.91
C LYS A 109 2.48 1.75 -6.57
#